data_AF-A0A8T0RQH8-F1
#
_entry.id   AF-A0A8T0RQH8-F1
#
_cell.length_a   1.000
_cell.length_b   1.000
_cell.length_c   1.000
_cell.angle_alpha   90.00
_cell.angle_beta   90.00
_cell.angle_gamma   90.00
#
_symmetry.space_group_name_H-M   'P 1'
#
loop_
_entity.id
_entity.type
_entity.pdbx_description
1 polymer ?
#
loop_
_entity_poly.entity_id
_entity_poly.type
_entity_poly.pdbx_seq_one_letter_code
_entity_poly.pdbx_strand_id
1 'polypeptide(L)'
;MSFDFVFILHLMKELMGITDLLCKKLQHKSQDIVNAMDDITTTKKLLQNLREHGWDNLISDVISFCMKHGIAYPNMEDFYADFIRSRAANETTVEHHYRYDVFTVAIDQQAQELNCRFSEQATELLMLCTSLDPRDSFSLFNIDNVCTLASKFYPADFLEQERRTLRCHVADFCRQLVETKKAEDYYLIDRLIRLVLTLLVSTATTERAFSAMKLIKTRLHNKMEDEFLRDCMLIYIEREIAIKFTIDSIIDDLYAKKNRKVRLK
;
A
#
# COMPACT_ATOMS: atom_id res chain seq x y z
N MET A 1 11.44 3.58 -30.39
CA MET A 1 11.12 2.78 -29.19
C MET A 1 12.25 1.78 -29.04
N SER A 2 12.95 1.74 -27.89
CA SER A 2 14.11 0.86 -27.67
C SER A 2 13.72 -0.42 -26.92
N PHE A 3 14.57 -1.45 -26.99
CA PHE A 3 14.40 -2.67 -26.20
C PHE A 3 14.32 -2.38 -24.69
N ASP A 4 15.22 -1.54 -24.16
CA ASP A 4 15.21 -1.12 -22.75
C ASP A 4 13.84 -0.60 -22.29
N PHE A 5 13.24 0.27 -23.11
CA PHE A 5 11.95 0.84 -22.81
C PHE A 5 10.85 -0.23 -22.80
N VAL A 6 10.84 -1.14 -23.78
CA VAL A 6 9.87 -2.24 -23.86
C VAL A 6 10.04 -3.19 -22.68
N PHE A 7 11.28 -3.52 -22.31
CA PHE A 7 11.61 -4.37 -21.18
C PHE A 7 11.09 -3.77 -19.87
N ILE A 8 11.45 -2.51 -19.59
CA ILE A 8 10.99 -1.79 -18.40
C ILE A 8 9.47 -1.71 -18.38
N LEU A 9 8.83 -1.45 -19.53
CA LEU A 9 7.37 -1.37 -19.61
C LEU A 9 6.69 -2.68 -19.22
N HIS A 10 7.17 -3.83 -19.72
CA HIS A 10 6.62 -5.14 -19.36
C HIS A 10 6.92 -5.50 -17.91
N LEU A 11 8.13 -5.23 -17.42
CA LEU A 11 8.48 -5.44 -16.02
C LEU A 11 7.58 -4.63 -15.08
N MET A 12 7.39 -3.34 -15.40
CA MET A 12 6.49 -2.48 -14.64
C MET A 12 5.04 -2.94 -14.71
N LYS A 13 4.59 -3.46 -15.85
CA LYS A 13 3.23 -4.02 -15.99
C LYS A 13 3.02 -5.21 -15.05
N GLU A 14 3.96 -6.15 -14.95
CA GLU A 14 3.86 -7.30 -14.05
C GLU A 14 3.91 -6.87 -12.57
N LEU A 15 4.89 -6.03 -12.21
CA LEU A 15 5.04 -5.51 -10.85
C LEU A 15 3.83 -4.68 -10.39
N MET A 16 3.37 -3.77 -11.24
CA MET A 16 2.18 -2.96 -10.97
C MET A 16 0.93 -3.82 -10.95
N GLY A 17 0.82 -4.86 -11.76
CA GLY A 17 -0.32 -5.79 -11.73
C GLY A 17 -0.50 -6.46 -10.37
N ILE A 18 0.59 -7.00 -9.80
CA ILE A 18 0.58 -7.63 -8.47
C ILE A 18 0.23 -6.60 -7.39
N THR A 19 0.86 -5.42 -7.43
CA THR A 19 0.71 -4.42 -6.37
C THR A 19 -0.60 -3.63 -6.46
N ASP A 20 -1.17 -3.46 -7.65
CA ASP A 20 -2.49 -2.87 -7.87
C ASP A 20 -3.60 -3.77 -7.31
N LEU A 21 -3.47 -5.09 -7.45
CA LEU A 21 -4.41 -6.04 -6.84
C LEU A 21 -4.47 -5.86 -5.32
N LEU A 22 -3.30 -5.80 -4.65
CA LEU A 22 -3.23 -5.50 -3.22
C LEU A 22 -3.85 -4.13 -2.92
N CYS A 23 -3.49 -3.11 -3.69
CA CYS A 23 -4.00 -1.75 -3.49
C CYS A 23 -5.53 -1.69 -3.53
N LYS A 24 -6.16 -2.40 -4.47
CA LYS A 24 -7.62 -2.46 -4.61
C LYS A 24 -8.27 -3.15 -3.43
N LYS A 25 -7.71 -4.28 -2.97
CA LYS A 25 -8.23 -5.01 -1.81
C LYS A 25 -8.13 -4.19 -0.51
N LEU A 26 -6.97 -3.56 -0.28
CA LEU A 26 -6.75 -2.72 0.91
C LEU A 26 -7.61 -1.45 0.93
N GLN A 27 -8.07 -0.96 -0.22
CA GLN A 27 -8.96 0.20 -0.33
C GLN A 27 -10.44 -0.17 -0.25
N HIS A 28 -10.79 -1.45 -0.16
CA HIS A 28 -12.18 -1.87 -0.12
C HIS A 28 -12.83 -1.51 1.23
N LYS A 29 -14.04 -0.92 1.20
CA LYS A 29 -14.71 -0.39 2.41
C LYS A 29 -15.06 -1.44 3.47
N SER A 30 -15.21 -2.69 3.07
CA SER A 30 -15.48 -3.80 3.98
C SER A 30 -14.23 -4.57 4.37
N GLN A 31 -13.04 -4.10 4.00
CA GLN A 31 -11.80 -4.78 4.31
C GLN A 31 -11.59 -4.76 5.83
N ASP A 32 -11.34 -5.94 6.39
CA ASP A 32 -10.86 -6.05 7.75
C ASP A 32 -9.38 -6.40 7.80
N ILE A 33 -8.84 -6.24 9.00
CA ILE A 33 -7.44 -6.42 9.32
C ILE A 33 -6.93 -7.84 9.05
N VAL A 34 -7.73 -8.88 9.29
CA VAL A 34 -7.34 -10.28 9.06
C VAL A 34 -7.23 -10.54 7.56
N ASN A 35 -8.25 -10.10 6.81
CA ASN A 35 -8.25 -10.20 5.34
C ASN A 35 -7.12 -9.37 4.71
N ALA A 36 -6.87 -8.16 5.23
CA ALA A 36 -5.75 -7.33 4.79
C ALA A 36 -4.40 -8.02 5.03
N MET A 37 -4.23 -8.70 6.16
CA MET A 37 -3.01 -9.44 6.49
C MET A 37 -2.78 -10.65 5.57
N ASP A 38 -3.83 -11.38 5.24
CA ASP A 38 -3.75 -12.48 4.27
C ASP A 38 -3.42 -11.97 2.87
N ASP A 39 -3.99 -10.83 2.47
CA ASP A 39 -3.69 -10.18 1.20
C ASP A 39 -2.24 -9.72 1.10
N ILE A 40 -1.69 -9.13 2.17
CA ILE A 40 -0.27 -8.75 2.24
C ILE A 40 0.62 -9.98 2.10
N THR A 41 0.32 -11.05 2.83
CA THR A 41 1.09 -12.30 2.81
C THR A 41 1.05 -12.95 1.42
N THR A 42 -0.13 -12.99 0.80
CA THR A 42 -0.32 -13.48 -0.56
C THR A 42 0.47 -12.63 -1.57
N THR A 43 0.46 -11.32 -1.43
CA THR A 43 1.20 -10.41 -2.31
C THR A 43 2.72 -10.62 -2.20
N LYS A 44 3.24 -10.82 -0.99
CA LYS A 44 4.66 -11.17 -0.78
C LYS A 44 5.03 -12.46 -1.51
N LYS A 45 4.18 -13.50 -1.43
CA LYS A 45 4.38 -14.77 -2.15
C LYS A 45 4.33 -14.58 -3.67
N LEU A 46 3.43 -13.74 -4.18
CA LEU A 46 3.35 -13.44 -5.62
C LEU A 46 4.61 -12.73 -6.14
N LEU A 47 5.15 -11.76 -5.40
CA LEU A 47 6.41 -11.10 -5.75
C LEU A 47 7.58 -12.08 -5.74
N GLN A 48 7.64 -12.96 -4.73
CA GLN A 48 8.67 -14.01 -4.66
C GLN A 48 8.57 -14.99 -5.84
N ASN A 49 7.35 -15.39 -6.20
CA ASN A 49 7.13 -16.28 -7.34
C ASN A 49 7.53 -15.60 -8.66
N LEU A 50 7.19 -14.32 -8.84
CA LEU A 50 7.63 -13.53 -10.00
C LEU A 50 9.17 -13.50 -10.05
N ARG A 51 9.86 -13.29 -8.91
CA ARG A 51 11.31 -13.27 -8.84
C ARG A 51 11.96 -14.60 -9.26
N GLU A 52 11.43 -15.72 -8.77
CA GLU A 52 12.02 -17.05 -8.96
C GLU A 52 11.69 -17.65 -10.33
N HIS A 53 10.46 -17.47 -10.81
CA HIS A 53 9.92 -18.18 -11.97
C HIS A 53 9.42 -17.25 -13.09
N GLY A 54 9.41 -15.93 -12.88
CA GLY A 54 8.82 -14.97 -13.82
C GLY A 54 9.73 -14.55 -14.97
N TRP A 55 11.04 -14.81 -14.89
CA TRP A 55 12.02 -14.35 -15.88
C TRP A 55 11.71 -14.86 -17.30
N ASP A 56 11.55 -16.17 -17.46
CA ASP A 56 11.40 -16.80 -18.78
C ASP A 56 10.12 -16.33 -19.50
N ASN A 57 9.03 -16.16 -18.75
CA ASN A 57 7.77 -15.64 -19.28
C ASN A 57 7.93 -14.17 -19.69
N LEU A 58 8.51 -13.33 -18.83
CA LEU A 58 8.68 -11.90 -19.11
C LEU A 58 9.55 -11.68 -20.35
N ILE A 59 10.68 -12.37 -20.45
CA ILE A 59 11.60 -12.16 -21.57
C ILE A 59 11.00 -12.67 -22.89
N SER A 60 10.24 -13.77 -22.85
CA SER A 60 9.51 -14.29 -24.01
C SER A 60 8.49 -13.27 -24.52
N ASP A 61 7.70 -12.65 -23.62
CA ASP A 61 6.72 -11.63 -23.97
C ASP A 61 7.39 -10.38 -24.55
N VAL A 62 8.51 -9.92 -23.96
CA VAL A 62 9.26 -8.75 -24.44
C VAL A 62 9.83 -9.00 -25.83
N ILE A 63 10.44 -10.17 -26.08
CA ILE A 63 11.00 -10.52 -27.39
C ILE A 63 9.88 -10.64 -28.43
N SER A 64 8.78 -11.31 -28.10
CA SER A 64 7.60 -11.44 -28.96
C SER A 64 7.04 -10.07 -29.35
N PHE A 65 6.92 -9.15 -28.39
CA PHE A 65 6.51 -7.77 -28.65
C PHE A 65 7.49 -7.04 -29.58
N CYS A 66 8.80 -7.15 -29.32
CA CYS A 66 9.82 -6.51 -30.16
C CYS A 66 9.78 -7.03 -31.60
N MET A 67 9.69 -8.35 -31.80
CA MET A 67 9.56 -8.97 -33.11
C MET A 67 8.32 -8.47 -33.86
N LYS A 68 7.16 -8.44 -33.18
CA LYS A 68 5.89 -7.98 -33.76
C LYS A 68 5.94 -6.53 -34.23
N HIS A 69 6.71 -5.68 -33.54
CA HIS A 69 6.81 -4.26 -33.81
C HIS A 69 8.09 -3.85 -34.57
N GLY A 70 8.89 -4.81 -35.03
CA GLY A 70 10.14 -4.55 -35.75
C GLY A 70 11.19 -3.79 -34.92
N ILE A 71 11.16 -3.95 -33.59
CA ILE A 71 12.11 -3.34 -32.67
C ILE A 71 13.32 -4.28 -32.56
N ALA A 72 14.51 -3.74 -32.81
CA ALA A 72 15.74 -4.49 -32.61
C ALA A 72 15.93 -4.83 -31.12
N TYR A 73 16.26 -6.09 -30.83
CA TYR A 73 16.57 -6.57 -29.48
C TYR A 73 17.97 -7.20 -29.46
N PRO A 74 18.70 -7.10 -28.34
CA PRO A 74 20.07 -7.61 -28.25
C PRO A 74 20.11 -9.14 -28.16
N ASN A 75 21.23 -9.74 -28.56
CA ASN A 75 21.47 -11.15 -28.28
C ASN A 75 21.85 -11.31 -26.80
N MET A 76 21.24 -12.28 -26.14
CA MET A 76 21.38 -12.50 -24.69
C MET A 76 22.77 -13.00 -24.29
N GLU A 77 23.48 -13.64 -25.22
CA GLU A 77 24.85 -14.14 -25.04
C GLU A 77 25.92 -13.07 -25.27
N ASP A 78 25.56 -11.90 -25.82
CA ASP A 78 26.51 -10.82 -26.06
C ASP A 78 26.99 -10.20 -24.73
N PHE A 79 28.16 -9.56 -24.77
CA PHE A 79 28.66 -8.78 -23.65
C PHE A 79 27.91 -7.45 -23.52
N TYR A 80 27.52 -7.12 -22.29
CA TYR A 80 26.89 -5.86 -21.96
C TYR A 80 27.95 -4.77 -21.71
N ALA A 81 27.97 -3.75 -22.58
CA ALA A 81 28.89 -2.61 -22.43
C ALA A 81 28.23 -1.50 -21.59
N ASP A 82 28.51 -1.49 -20.28
CA ASP A 82 27.98 -0.48 -19.37
C ASP A 82 28.75 0.85 -19.51
N PHE A 83 28.14 1.89 -20.10
CA PHE A 83 28.78 3.20 -20.37
C PHE A 83 29.24 3.91 -19.08
N ILE A 84 28.69 3.54 -17.92
CA ILE A 84 28.98 4.15 -16.62
C ILE A 84 30.09 3.42 -15.85
N ARG A 85 30.30 2.11 -16.09
CA ARG A 85 31.24 1.24 -15.36
C ARG A 85 32.51 0.88 -16.16
N SER A 86 33.00 1.80 -16.98
CA SER A 86 34.17 1.58 -17.87
C SER A 86 35.54 1.35 -17.17
N ARG A 87 35.59 1.11 -15.85
CA ARG A 87 36.85 0.87 -15.11
C ARG A 87 36.96 -0.50 -14.43
N ALA A 88 35.89 -1.31 -14.43
CA ALA A 88 35.96 -2.68 -13.95
C ALA A 88 35.53 -3.60 -15.09
N ALA A 89 36.50 -4.32 -15.65
CA ALA A 89 36.31 -5.32 -16.69
C ALA A 89 35.53 -6.53 -16.13
N ASN A 90 34.22 -6.37 -15.96
CA ASN A 90 33.33 -7.48 -15.70
C ASN A 90 32.55 -7.72 -16.99
N GLU A 91 32.99 -8.73 -17.74
CA GLU A 91 32.30 -9.34 -18.87
C GLU A 91 30.94 -9.91 -18.41
N THR A 92 29.96 -9.04 -18.19
CA THR A 92 28.59 -9.43 -17.86
C THR A 92 27.81 -9.61 -19.16
N THR A 93 27.03 -10.69 -19.27
CA THR A 93 26.20 -10.90 -20.45
C THR A 93 25.00 -9.96 -20.43
N VAL A 94 24.42 -9.71 -21.59
CA VAL A 94 23.16 -8.99 -21.73
C VAL A 94 22.06 -9.64 -20.88
N GLU A 95 21.96 -10.98 -20.88
CA GLU A 95 21.01 -11.68 -20.00
C GLU A 95 21.25 -11.34 -18.54
N HIS A 96 22.51 -11.38 -18.08
CA HIS A 96 22.85 -11.13 -16.69
C HIS A 96 22.40 -9.73 -16.26
N HIS A 97 22.68 -8.73 -17.09
CA HIS A 97 22.26 -7.35 -16.83
C HIS A 97 20.73 -7.25 -16.65
N TYR A 98 19.94 -7.70 -17.63
CA TYR A 98 18.49 -7.56 -17.53
C TYR A 98 17.86 -8.45 -16.45
N ARG A 99 18.38 -9.66 -16.23
CA ARG A 99 17.83 -10.61 -15.26
C ARG A 99 18.17 -10.27 -13.81
N TYR A 100 19.43 -9.97 -13.55
CA TYR A 100 19.90 -9.80 -12.17
C TYR A 100 20.04 -8.33 -11.79
N ASP A 101 20.61 -7.48 -12.66
CA ASP A 101 20.79 -6.06 -12.32
C ASP A 101 19.52 -5.22 -12.45
N VAL A 102 18.58 -5.63 -13.31
CA VAL A 102 17.32 -4.88 -13.53
C VAL A 102 16.12 -5.61 -12.96
N PHE A 103 15.77 -6.80 -13.46
CA PHE A 103 14.57 -7.54 -13.07
C PHE A 103 14.57 -7.91 -11.60
N THR A 104 15.62 -8.59 -11.13
CA THR A 104 15.72 -9.02 -9.73
C THR A 104 15.76 -7.82 -8.78
N VAL A 105 16.57 -6.79 -9.09
CA VAL A 105 16.66 -5.56 -8.28
C VAL A 105 15.31 -4.85 -8.18
N ALA A 106 14.56 -4.74 -9.28
CA ALA A 106 13.25 -4.08 -9.26
C ALA A 106 12.24 -4.81 -8.38
N ILE A 107 12.21 -6.15 -8.44
CA ILE A 107 11.32 -6.97 -7.60
C ILE A 107 11.75 -6.92 -6.14
N ASP A 108 13.05 -7.02 -5.86
CA ASP A 108 13.59 -6.97 -4.51
C ASP A 108 13.32 -5.61 -3.85
N GLN A 109 13.46 -4.52 -4.60
CA GLN A 109 13.09 -3.19 -4.13
C GLN A 109 11.60 -3.11 -3.78
N GLN A 110 10.72 -3.65 -4.62
CA GLN A 110 9.27 -3.62 -4.37
C GLN A 110 8.89 -4.49 -3.16
N ALA A 111 9.53 -5.66 -3.01
CA ALA A 111 9.36 -6.53 -1.86
C ALA A 111 9.87 -5.87 -0.58
N GLN A 112 11.01 -5.17 -0.64
CA GLN A 112 11.56 -4.43 0.48
C GLN A 112 10.63 -3.29 0.90
N GLU A 113 10.15 -2.47 -0.03
CA GLU A 113 9.19 -1.40 0.28
C GLU A 113 7.92 -1.95 0.93
N LEU A 114 7.41 -3.08 0.44
CA LEU A 114 6.26 -3.76 1.03
C LEU A 114 6.56 -4.26 2.46
N ASN A 115 7.75 -4.81 2.70
CA ASN A 115 8.19 -5.26 4.02
C ASN A 115 8.45 -4.10 4.99
N CYS A 116 8.99 -2.98 4.51
CA CYS A 116 9.18 -1.78 5.32
C CYS A 116 7.83 -1.20 5.75
N ARG A 117 6.85 -1.18 4.83
CA ARG A 117 5.50 -0.70 5.11
C ARG A 117 4.72 -1.61 6.05
N PHE A 118 4.80 -2.92 5.84
CA PHE A 118 4.15 -3.95 6.65
C PHE A 118 5.22 -4.81 7.31
N SER A 119 5.94 -4.18 8.23
CA SER A 119 6.97 -4.83 9.03
C SER A 119 6.36 -5.90 9.92
N GLU A 120 7.15 -6.92 10.27
CA GLU A 120 6.68 -8.00 11.16
C GLU A 120 6.07 -7.43 12.45
N GLN A 121 6.71 -6.41 13.03
CA GLN A 121 6.21 -5.71 14.23
C GLN A 121 4.88 -5.00 14.00
N ALA A 122 4.71 -4.27 12.88
CA ALA A 122 3.44 -3.61 12.57
C ALA A 122 2.34 -4.64 12.32
N THR A 123 2.65 -5.73 11.63
CA THR A 123 1.70 -6.81 11.36
C THR A 123 1.31 -7.58 12.62
N GLU A 124 2.27 -7.81 13.52
CA GLU A 124 2.02 -8.46 14.80
C GLU A 124 1.17 -7.58 15.71
N LEU A 125 1.47 -6.28 15.79
CA LEU A 125 0.64 -5.31 16.51
C LEU A 125 -0.81 -5.36 16.01
N LEU A 126 -0.99 -5.30 14.69
CA LEU A 126 -2.29 -5.36 14.03
C LEU A 126 -3.03 -6.68 14.33
N MET A 127 -2.32 -7.81 14.28
CA MET A 127 -2.86 -9.13 14.63
C MET A 127 -3.28 -9.24 16.11
N LEU A 128 -2.52 -8.66 17.04
CA LEU A 128 -2.89 -8.64 18.46
C LEU A 128 -4.11 -7.73 18.70
N CYS A 129 -4.21 -6.63 17.96
CA CYS A 129 -5.36 -5.73 18.01
C CYS A 129 -6.66 -6.36 17.51
N THR A 130 -6.63 -7.44 16.71
CA THR A 130 -7.85 -8.16 16.29
C THR A 130 -8.56 -8.81 17.47
N SER A 131 -7.86 -9.07 18.58
CA SER A 131 -8.49 -9.56 19.81
C SER A 131 -9.37 -8.54 20.50
N LEU A 132 -9.34 -7.27 20.07
CA LEU A 132 -10.26 -6.24 20.50
C LEU A 132 -11.43 -6.04 19.52
N ASP A 133 -11.47 -6.79 18.42
CA ASP A 133 -12.51 -6.66 17.40
C ASP A 133 -13.88 -7.04 17.98
N PRO A 134 -14.84 -6.11 18.01
CA PRO A 134 -16.15 -6.34 18.59
C PRO A 134 -17.11 -7.15 17.68
N ARG A 135 -16.72 -7.47 16.43
CA ARG A 135 -17.52 -8.30 15.52
C ARG A 135 -17.86 -9.67 16.14
N ASP A 136 -19.03 -10.17 15.77
CA ASP A 136 -19.57 -11.47 16.23
C ASP A 136 -19.49 -11.65 17.75
N SER A 137 -19.81 -10.58 18.50
CA SER A 137 -19.76 -10.55 19.96
C SER A 137 -18.38 -10.88 20.53
N PHE A 138 -17.33 -10.26 19.98
CA PHE A 138 -15.94 -10.46 20.39
C PHE A 138 -15.44 -11.91 20.21
N SER A 139 -15.85 -12.59 19.12
CA SER A 139 -15.47 -13.99 18.85
C SER A 139 -13.96 -14.23 18.76
N LEU A 140 -13.19 -13.20 18.36
CA LEU A 140 -11.73 -13.22 18.24
C LEU A 140 -11.00 -12.82 19.53
N PHE A 141 -11.75 -12.53 20.60
CA PHE A 141 -11.18 -12.09 21.86
C PHE A 141 -10.26 -13.16 22.46
N ASN A 142 -9.02 -12.76 22.71
CA ASN A 142 -8.01 -13.61 23.30
C ASN A 142 -7.22 -12.80 24.33
N ILE A 143 -7.29 -13.24 25.59
CA ILE A 143 -6.66 -12.53 26.71
C ILE A 143 -5.13 -12.59 26.67
N ASP A 144 -4.57 -13.68 26.13
CA ASP A 144 -3.12 -13.82 25.96
C ASP A 144 -2.60 -12.83 24.93
N ASN A 145 -3.37 -12.58 23.86
CA ASN A 145 -3.03 -11.58 22.86
C ASN A 145 -3.08 -10.15 23.44
N VAL A 146 -4.09 -9.82 24.24
CA VAL A 146 -4.18 -8.51 24.92
C VAL A 146 -3.02 -8.30 25.90
N CYS A 147 -2.64 -9.34 26.66
CA CYS A 147 -1.47 -9.28 27.52
C CYS A 147 -0.15 -9.15 26.73
N THR A 148 -0.06 -9.81 25.58
CA THR A 148 1.09 -9.69 24.67
C THR A 148 1.19 -8.27 24.10
N LEU A 149 0.06 -7.65 23.73
CA LEU A 149 0.00 -6.26 23.28
C LEU A 149 0.58 -5.31 24.32
N ALA A 150 0.10 -5.38 25.57
CA ALA A 150 0.55 -4.53 26.66
C ALA A 150 2.04 -4.75 27.00
N SER A 151 2.49 -6.01 27.02
CA SER A 151 3.85 -6.34 27.41
C SER A 151 4.91 -6.05 26.35
N LYS A 152 4.58 -6.25 25.07
CA LYS A 152 5.53 -6.17 23.96
C LYS A 152 5.55 -4.78 23.30
N PHE A 153 4.39 -4.15 23.13
CA PHE A 153 4.29 -2.87 22.40
C PHE A 153 4.15 -1.65 23.29
N TYR A 154 3.66 -1.82 24.53
CA TYR A 154 3.47 -0.74 25.49
C TYR A 154 4.21 -0.96 26.82
N PRO A 155 5.49 -1.37 26.82
CA PRO A 155 6.17 -1.73 28.06
C PRO A 155 6.40 -0.54 29.00
N ALA A 156 6.38 0.70 28.51
CA ALA A 156 6.52 1.88 29.35
C ALA A 156 5.20 2.27 30.05
N ASP A 157 4.06 1.87 29.48
CA ASP A 157 2.73 2.28 29.94
C ASP A 157 2.15 1.33 31.00
N PHE A 158 2.75 0.15 31.18
CA PHE A 158 2.33 -0.84 32.17
C PHE A 158 3.49 -1.28 33.07
N LEU A 159 3.32 -1.11 34.38
CA LEU A 159 4.19 -1.70 35.39
C LEU A 159 4.09 -3.24 35.34
N GLU A 160 5.15 -3.93 35.77
CA GLU A 160 5.17 -5.40 35.76
C GLU A 160 4.02 -6.01 36.59
N GLN A 161 3.66 -5.36 37.70
CA GLN A 161 2.54 -5.75 38.54
C GLN A 161 1.19 -5.55 37.83
N GLU A 162 1.04 -4.48 37.05
CA GLU A 162 -0.18 -4.17 36.28
C GLU A 162 -0.40 -5.16 35.14
N ARG A 163 0.67 -5.63 34.49
CA ARG A 163 0.56 -6.67 33.45
C ARG A 163 0.08 -8.00 34.01
N ARG A 164 0.46 -8.34 35.25
CA ARG A 164 0.01 -9.55 35.95
C ARG A 164 -1.47 -9.45 36.32
N THR A 165 -1.95 -8.28 36.71
CA THR A 165 -3.36 -8.06 37.08
C THR A 165 -4.26 -7.77 35.87
N LEU A 166 -3.70 -7.32 34.74
CA LEU A 166 -4.43 -7.07 33.50
C LEU A 166 -5.25 -8.29 33.07
N ARG A 167 -4.68 -9.50 33.17
CA ARG A 167 -5.40 -10.76 32.87
C ARG A 167 -6.63 -10.93 33.75
N CYS A 168 -6.53 -10.65 35.05
CA CYS A 168 -7.66 -10.78 35.96
C CYS A 168 -8.74 -9.72 35.65
N HIS A 169 -8.34 -8.46 35.50
CA HIS A 169 -9.27 -7.36 35.21
C HIS A 169 -10.03 -7.57 33.90
N VAL A 170 -9.34 -7.99 32.85
CA VAL A 170 -9.97 -8.22 31.55
C VAL A 170 -10.91 -9.43 31.62
N ALA A 171 -10.52 -10.51 32.30
CA ALA A 171 -11.37 -11.69 32.47
C ALA A 171 -12.66 -11.36 33.25
N ASP A 172 -12.55 -10.60 34.34
CA ASP A 172 -13.70 -10.20 35.14
C ASP A 172 -14.60 -9.21 34.40
N PHE A 173 -14.01 -8.29 33.62
CA PHE A 173 -14.75 -7.39 32.75
C PHE A 173 -15.55 -8.15 31.68
N CYS A 174 -14.93 -9.12 31.00
CA CYS A 174 -15.62 -9.98 30.03
C CYS A 174 -16.76 -10.77 30.68
N ARG A 175 -16.54 -11.33 31.89
CA ARG A 175 -17.57 -12.05 32.64
C ARG A 175 -18.76 -11.14 32.94
N GLN A 176 -18.51 -9.92 33.44
CA GLN A 176 -19.55 -8.94 33.75
C GLN A 176 -20.32 -8.49 32.49
N LEU A 177 -19.64 -8.31 31.36
CA LEU A 177 -20.28 -7.97 30.08
C LEU A 177 -21.30 -9.04 29.63
N VAL A 178 -20.94 -10.31 29.79
CA VAL A 178 -21.81 -11.45 29.45
C VAL A 178 -22.98 -11.55 30.44
N GLU A 179 -22.70 -11.48 31.74
CA GLU A 179 -23.72 -11.60 32.80
C GLU A 179 -24.76 -10.48 32.73
N THR A 180 -24.32 -9.26 32.42
CA THR A 180 -25.21 -8.10 32.38
C THR A 180 -25.96 -7.93 31.06
N LYS A 181 -25.64 -8.74 30.03
CA LYS A 181 -26.12 -8.58 28.63
C LYS A 181 -25.90 -7.17 28.06
N LYS A 182 -25.02 -6.36 28.66
CA LYS A 182 -24.77 -4.97 28.26
C LYS A 182 -23.88 -4.83 27.04
N ALA A 183 -23.39 -5.93 26.46
CA ALA A 183 -22.62 -5.90 25.23
C ALA A 183 -23.35 -5.13 24.10
N GLU A 184 -24.68 -5.20 24.06
CA GLU A 184 -25.53 -4.48 23.10
C GLU A 184 -25.61 -2.95 23.38
N ASP A 185 -25.42 -2.53 24.64
CA ASP A 185 -25.48 -1.11 25.03
C ASP A 185 -24.21 -0.34 24.64
N TYR A 186 -23.09 -1.03 24.40
CA TYR A 186 -21.79 -0.42 24.10
C TYR A 186 -21.52 -0.22 22.60
N TYR A 187 -22.56 -0.02 21.79
CA TYR A 187 -22.44 0.20 20.33
C TYR A 187 -21.52 1.39 19.96
N LEU A 188 -21.39 2.40 20.84
CA LEU A 188 -20.46 3.52 20.64
C LEU A 188 -18.99 3.10 20.82
N ILE A 189 -18.71 2.20 21.76
CA ILE A 189 -17.36 1.64 21.97
C ILE A 189 -17.01 0.71 20.82
N ASP A 190 -17.96 -0.13 20.38
CA ASP A 190 -17.81 -0.95 19.16
C ASP A 190 -17.42 -0.07 17.97
N ARG A 191 -18.17 1.00 17.73
CA ARG A 191 -17.93 1.93 16.63
C ARG A 191 -16.55 2.60 16.75
N LEU A 192 -16.15 3.01 17.95
CA LEU A 192 -14.85 3.62 18.19
C LEU A 192 -13.69 2.65 17.93
N ILE A 193 -13.75 1.44 18.47
CA ILE A 193 -12.72 0.41 18.26
C ILE A 193 -12.61 0.08 16.77
N ARG A 194 -13.75 -0.08 16.08
CA ARG A 194 -13.79 -0.31 14.64
C ARG A 194 -13.14 0.82 13.85
N LEU A 195 -13.39 2.08 14.21
CA LEU A 195 -12.74 3.25 13.60
C LEU A 195 -11.23 3.26 13.86
N VAL A 196 -10.77 2.95 15.08
CA VAL A 196 -9.34 2.90 15.41
C VAL A 196 -8.63 1.78 14.64
N LEU A 197 -9.22 0.58 14.58
CA LEU A 197 -8.67 -0.56 13.85
C LEU A 197 -8.61 -0.32 12.34
N THR A 198 -9.62 0.34 11.78
CA THR A 198 -9.63 0.73 10.35
C THR A 198 -8.66 1.88 10.04
N LEU A 199 -8.49 2.84 10.95
CA LEU A 199 -7.51 3.94 10.80
C LEU A 199 -6.07 3.42 10.74
N LEU A 200 -5.73 2.44 11.58
CA LEU A 200 -4.43 1.77 11.58
C LEU A 200 -4.08 1.13 10.22
N VAL A 201 -5.08 0.65 9.48
CA VAL A 201 -4.94 0.13 8.11
C VAL A 201 -4.98 1.26 7.06
N SER A 202 -5.69 2.35 7.34
CA SER A 202 -5.94 3.47 6.41
C SER A 202 -4.83 4.53 6.36
N THR A 203 -3.82 4.46 7.24
CA THR A 203 -2.59 5.28 7.15
C THR A 203 -1.95 5.19 5.76
N ALA A 204 -2.24 4.12 5.01
CA ALA A 204 -1.78 3.95 3.66
C ALA A 204 -2.21 5.08 2.69
N THR A 205 -3.37 5.70 2.91
CA THR A 205 -3.89 6.78 2.06
C THR A 205 -3.18 8.10 2.33
N THR A 206 -2.93 8.43 3.60
CA THR A 206 -2.20 9.65 3.98
C THR A 206 -0.75 9.59 3.52
N GLU A 207 -0.07 8.46 3.71
CA GLU A 207 1.29 8.23 3.22
C GLU A 207 1.40 8.38 1.70
N ARG A 208 0.42 7.86 0.94
CA ARG A 208 0.40 7.98 -0.52
C ARG A 208 0.23 9.43 -0.97
N ALA A 209 -0.60 10.20 -0.28
CA ALA A 209 -0.74 11.65 -0.52
C ALA A 209 0.56 12.41 -0.19
N PHE A 210 1.21 12.11 0.93
CA PHE A 210 2.50 12.72 1.29
C PHE A 210 3.63 12.33 0.33
N SER A 211 3.65 11.08 -0.16
CA SER A 211 4.63 10.62 -1.15
C SER A 211 4.43 11.31 -2.51
N ALA A 212 3.20 11.40 -3.00
CA ALA A 212 2.87 12.19 -4.18
C ALA A 212 3.28 13.66 -4.01
N MET A 213 3.04 14.25 -2.84
CA MET A 213 3.44 15.61 -2.53
C MET A 213 4.95 15.81 -2.61
N LYS A 214 5.71 14.88 -2.01
CA LYS A 214 7.18 14.89 -2.02
C LYS A 214 7.71 14.76 -3.46
N LEU A 215 7.09 13.91 -4.29
CA LEU A 215 7.50 13.77 -5.68
C LEU A 215 7.24 15.07 -6.48
N ILE A 216 6.07 15.68 -6.30
CA ILE A 216 5.71 16.95 -6.95
C ILE A 216 6.60 18.10 -6.48
N LYS A 217 6.84 18.25 -5.16
CA LYS A 217 7.66 19.33 -4.62
C LYS A 217 9.15 19.14 -4.90
N THR A 218 9.70 17.95 -4.67
CA THR A 218 11.16 17.76 -4.59
C THR A 218 11.77 17.21 -5.89
N ARG A 219 11.09 16.33 -6.63
CA ARG A 219 11.65 15.72 -7.85
C ARG A 219 11.34 16.50 -9.13
N LEU A 220 10.18 17.17 -9.20
CA LEU A 220 9.79 17.96 -10.37
C LEU A 220 10.23 19.44 -10.31
N HIS A 221 10.90 19.88 -9.23
CA HIS A 221 11.32 21.28 -9.02
C HIS A 221 10.17 22.27 -9.32
N ASN A 222 9.01 22.01 -8.70
CA ASN A 222 7.79 22.73 -9.06
C ASN A 222 7.79 24.16 -8.46
N LYS A 223 7.51 25.17 -9.30
CA LYS A 223 7.33 26.58 -8.92
C LYS A 223 5.88 26.93 -8.52
N MET A 224 4.99 25.95 -8.44
CA MET A 224 3.60 26.16 -8.02
C MET A 224 3.49 26.78 -6.63
N GLU A 225 2.58 27.75 -6.51
CA GLU A 225 2.19 28.36 -5.24
C GLU A 225 1.51 27.34 -4.32
N ASP A 226 1.77 27.43 -3.01
CA ASP A 226 1.35 26.41 -2.03
C ASP A 226 -0.18 26.21 -1.97
N GLU A 227 -0.98 27.26 -2.25
CA GLU A 227 -2.44 27.14 -2.33
C GLU A 227 -2.89 26.29 -3.52
N PHE A 228 -2.40 26.56 -4.72
CA PHE A 228 -2.79 25.80 -5.92
C PHE A 228 -2.35 24.33 -5.84
N LEU A 229 -1.20 24.07 -5.20
CA LEU A 229 -0.77 22.70 -4.91
C LEU A 229 -1.71 22.01 -3.92
N ARG A 230 -2.14 22.70 -2.87
CA ARG A 230 -3.08 22.15 -1.89
C ARG A 230 -4.41 21.78 -2.56
N ASP A 231 -4.92 22.64 -3.43
CA ASP A 231 -6.19 22.39 -4.13
C ASP A 231 -6.10 21.19 -5.08
N CYS A 232 -5.01 21.09 -5.86
CA CYS A 232 -4.75 19.92 -6.71
C CYS A 232 -4.64 18.63 -5.89
N MET A 233 -3.96 18.69 -4.73
CA MET A 233 -3.80 17.54 -3.85
C MET A 233 -5.12 17.12 -3.20
N LEU A 234 -5.98 18.08 -2.86
CA LEU A 234 -7.33 17.80 -2.36
C LEU A 234 -8.15 17.03 -3.39
N ILE A 235 -8.12 17.44 -4.66
CA ILE A 235 -8.80 16.74 -5.76
C ILE A 235 -8.25 15.32 -5.94
N TYR A 236 -6.93 15.14 -5.80
CA TYR A 236 -6.30 13.82 -5.93
C TYR A 236 -6.66 12.87 -4.78
N ILE A 237 -6.66 13.35 -3.54
CA ILE A 237 -7.04 12.57 -2.35
C ILE A 237 -8.52 12.20 -2.43
N GLU A 238 -9.38 13.17 -2.74
CA GLU A 238 -10.83 13.01 -2.80
C GLU A 238 -11.31 12.59 -4.20
N ARG A 239 -10.47 11.91 -4.99
CA ARG A 239 -10.77 11.60 -6.39
C ARG A 239 -12.07 10.80 -6.57
N GLU A 240 -12.42 9.92 -5.63
CA GLU A 240 -13.69 9.18 -5.66
C GLU A 240 -14.92 10.09 -5.54
N ILE A 241 -14.77 11.21 -4.83
CA ILE A 241 -15.80 12.24 -4.69
C ILE A 241 -15.73 13.17 -5.91
N ALA A 242 -14.53 13.58 -6.33
CA ALA A 242 -14.32 14.48 -7.46
C ALA A 242 -14.86 13.92 -8.79
N ILE A 243 -14.70 12.61 -9.05
CA ILE A 243 -15.21 11.96 -10.27
C ILE A 243 -16.74 12.04 -10.38
N LYS A 244 -17.46 12.19 -9.26
CA LYS A 244 -18.92 12.33 -9.27
C LYS A 244 -19.39 13.70 -9.75
N PHE A 245 -18.50 14.68 -9.78
CA PHE A 245 -18.79 16.02 -10.28
C PHE A 245 -18.35 16.14 -11.74
N THR A 246 -19.29 16.53 -12.61
CA THR A 246 -18.98 16.80 -14.02
C THR A 246 -18.52 18.25 -14.16
N ILE A 247 -17.61 18.52 -15.10
CA ILE A 247 -17.13 19.88 -15.39
C ILE A 247 -18.31 20.84 -15.61
N ASP A 248 -19.33 20.41 -16.35
CA ASP A 248 -20.55 21.21 -16.61
C ASP A 248 -21.30 21.55 -15.32
N SER A 249 -21.43 20.60 -14.39
CA SER A 249 -22.07 20.83 -13.09
C SER A 249 -21.31 21.85 -12.23
N ILE A 250 -19.98 21.86 -12.30
CA ILE A 250 -19.13 22.83 -11.58
C ILE A 250 -19.26 24.22 -12.22
N ILE A 251 -19.28 24.27 -13.57
CA ILE A 251 -19.46 25.49 -14.33
C ILE A 251 -20.82 26.13 -14.02
N ASP A 252 -21.89 25.35 -14.01
CA ASP A 252 -23.25 25.82 -13.71
C ASP A 252 -23.36 26.35 -12.28
N ASP A 253 -22.78 25.66 -11.29
CA ASP A 253 -22.74 26.11 -9.89
C ASP A 253 -21.92 27.40 -9.72
N LEU A 254 -20.80 27.53 -10.44
CA LEU A 254 -19.98 28.75 -10.46
C LEU A 254 -20.72 29.91 -11.12
N TYR A 255 -21.48 29.66 -12.19
CA TYR A 255 -22.35 30.66 -12.80
C TYR A 255 -23.52 31.05 -11.89
N ALA A 256 -24.10 30.10 -11.16
CA ALA A 256 -25.16 30.37 -10.17
C ALA A 256 -24.64 31.21 -8.99
N LYS A 257 -23.39 30.99 -8.55
CA LYS A 257 -22.73 31.80 -7.50
C LYS A 257 -22.24 33.17 -8.01
N LYS A 258 -21.81 33.27 -9.27
CA LYS A 258 -21.46 34.55 -9.90
C LYS A 258 -22.70 35.26 -10.43
N ASN A 259 -23.43 35.92 -9.55
CA ASN A 259 -24.36 36.99 -9.91
C ASN A 259 -23.64 38.26 -10.45
N ARG A 260 -22.72 38.13 -11.41
CA ARG A 260 -22.22 39.23 -12.25
C ARG A 260 -21.96 38.74 -13.68
N LYS A 261 -22.94 39.07 -14.54
CA LYS A 261 -23.01 38.82 -15.99
C LYS A 261 -21.77 39.32 -16.73
N VAL A 262 -21.22 38.50 -17.61
CA VAL A 262 -20.83 38.93 -18.97
C VAL A 262 -21.17 37.80 -19.93
N ARG A 263 -22.11 38.06 -20.85
CA ARG A 263 -22.37 37.21 -22.02
C ARG A 263 -21.26 37.50 -23.04
N LEU A 264 -20.47 36.48 -23.38
CA LEU A 264 -19.60 36.55 -24.56
C LEU A 264 -20.49 36.44 -25.81
N LYS A 265 -20.44 37.47 -26.65
CA LYS A 265 -20.90 37.43 -28.05
C LYS A 265 -19.76 36.92 -28.92
#